data_AF-A0A7S3YAN7-F1
#
_entry.id   AF-A0A7S3YAN7-F1
#
_cell.length_a   1.000
_cell.length_b   1.000
_cell.length_c   1.000
_cell.angle_alpha   90.00
_cell.angle_beta   90.00
_cell.angle_gamma   90.00
#
_symmetry.space_group_name_H-M   'P 1'
#
loop_
_entity.id
_entity.type
_entity.pdbx_description
1 polymer ?
#
loop_
_entity_poly.entity_id
_entity_poly.type
_entity_poly.pdbx_seq_one_letter_code
_entity_poly.pdbx_strand_id
1 'polypeptide(L)'
;AGAGRVARHQHMLQYVEANTSRRWGERFLDQLREAGAEAEADGTGLLGPTRQLQPDHLVGALRDSACRLFIFSLEGALCRQVSVPELLAVRADVAAALHRLAEDPANMVVVKSARGGPALEAALRAARGGEAPRCVL
;
A
#
# COMPACT_ATOMS: atom_id res chain seq x y z
N ALA A 1 55.60 3.69 -5.84
CA ALA A 1 54.28 3.04 -6.05
C ALA A 1 53.39 2.92 -4.78
N GLY A 2 53.83 3.34 -3.59
CA GLY A 2 53.07 3.16 -2.33
C GLY A 2 52.09 4.28 -1.98
N ALA A 3 52.47 5.55 -2.18
CA ALA A 3 51.71 6.71 -1.69
C ALA A 3 50.27 6.80 -2.23
N GLY A 4 50.06 6.55 -3.53
CA GLY A 4 48.72 6.55 -4.13
C GLY A 4 47.83 5.39 -3.69
N ARG A 5 48.39 4.28 -3.19
CA ARG A 5 47.61 3.18 -2.61
C ARG A 5 47.15 3.53 -1.19
N VAL A 6 48.00 4.16 -0.40
CA VAL A 6 47.67 4.60 0.98
C VAL A 6 46.58 5.67 0.96
N ALA A 7 46.69 6.68 0.08
CA ALA A 7 45.68 7.73 -0.04
C ALA A 7 44.29 7.18 -0.45
N ARG A 8 44.24 6.24 -1.40
CA ARG A 8 42.99 5.58 -1.80
C ARG A 8 42.40 4.71 -0.68
N HIS A 9 43.25 4.02 0.08
CA HIS A 9 42.81 3.23 1.23
C HIS A 9 42.21 4.13 2.32
N GLN A 10 42.86 5.25 2.66
CA GLN A 10 42.36 6.20 3.66
C GLN A 10 41.02 6.83 3.24
N HIS A 11 40.88 7.22 1.98
CA HIS A 11 39.62 7.75 1.45
C HIS A 11 38.50 6.71 1.49
N MET A 12 38.80 5.47 1.10
CA MET A 12 37.82 4.37 1.16
C MET A 12 37.42 4.05 2.61
N LEU A 13 38.37 4.02 3.54
CA LEU A 13 38.11 3.76 4.95
C LEU A 13 37.23 4.86 5.55
N GLN A 14 37.55 6.13 5.30
CA GLN A 14 36.72 7.26 5.70
C GLN A 14 35.30 7.16 5.13
N TYR A 15 35.16 6.75 3.86
CA TYR A 15 33.86 6.55 3.25
C TYR A 15 33.07 5.41 3.91
N VAL A 16 33.69 4.26 4.18
CA VAL A 16 33.03 3.12 4.82
C VAL A 16 32.63 3.45 6.26
N GLU A 17 33.51 4.09 7.02
CA GLU A 17 33.21 4.56 8.38
C GLU A 17 32.11 5.63 8.38
N ALA A 18 32.06 6.47 7.33
CA ALA A 18 31.05 7.49 7.18
C ALA A 18 29.70 7.00 6.65
N ASN A 19 29.65 5.83 6.01
CA ASN A 19 28.44 5.25 5.41
C ASN A 19 28.10 3.89 6.03
N THR A 20 28.31 3.75 7.34
CA THR A 20 27.88 2.56 8.08
C THR A 20 26.36 2.48 8.13
N SER A 21 25.82 1.25 8.22
CA SER A 21 24.38 1.02 8.41
C SER A 21 23.82 1.77 9.63
N ARG A 22 24.67 1.99 10.65
CA ARG A 22 24.34 2.82 11.81
C ARG A 22 24.08 4.28 11.44
N ARG A 23 24.98 4.93 10.67
CA ARG A 23 24.80 6.32 10.23
C ARG A 23 23.61 6.48 9.30
N TRP A 24 23.32 5.48 8.47
CA TRP A 24 22.09 5.44 7.67
C TRP A 24 20.84 5.35 8.56
N GLY A 25 20.87 4.51 9.59
CA GLY A 25 19.78 4.43 10.59
C GLY A 25 19.57 5.74 11.34
N GLU A 26 20.66 6.40 11.77
CA GLU A 26 20.61 7.71 12.44
C GLU A 26 20.00 8.78 11.51
N ARG A 27 20.47 8.87 10.25
CA ARG A 27 19.90 9.79 9.25
C ARG A 27 18.42 9.52 8.96
N PHE A 28 18.04 8.26 8.82
CA PHE A 28 16.65 7.87 8.61
C PHE A 28 15.77 8.32 9.78
N LEU A 29 16.21 8.12 11.02
CA LEU A 29 15.48 8.57 12.21
C LEU A 29 15.37 10.09 12.28
N ASP A 30 16.42 10.82 11.91
CA ASP A 30 16.39 12.29 11.88
C ASP A 30 15.38 12.80 10.85
N GLN A 31 15.40 12.25 9.62
CA GLN A 31 14.43 12.59 8.58
C GLN A 31 13.00 12.23 8.97
N LEU A 32 12.81 11.09 9.67
CA LEU A 32 11.50 10.69 10.16
C LEU A 32 10.97 11.66 11.23
N ARG A 33 11.85 12.16 12.12
CA ARG A 33 11.47 13.17 13.12
C ARG A 33 11.15 14.52 12.48
N GLU A 34 11.94 14.94 11.50
CA GLU A 34 11.73 16.19 10.76
C GLU A 34 10.38 16.15 10.02
N ALA A 35 10.12 15.08 9.27
CA ALA A 35 8.83 14.87 8.62
C ALA A 35 7.66 14.83 9.61
N GLY A 36 7.88 14.30 10.82
CA GLY A 36 6.87 14.30 11.87
C GLY A 36 6.61 15.68 12.45
N ALA A 37 7.66 16.47 12.69
CA ALA A 37 7.53 17.83 13.19
C ALA A 37 6.82 18.74 12.17
N GLU A 38 7.17 18.62 10.89
CA GLU A 38 6.50 19.32 9.79
C GLU A 38 5.00 18.95 9.75
N ALA A 39 4.70 17.66 9.84
CA ALA A 39 3.33 17.21 9.72
C ALA A 39 2.47 17.56 10.95
N GLU A 40 3.04 17.58 12.16
CA GLU A 40 2.38 18.12 13.36
C GLU A 40 2.16 19.64 13.25
N ALA A 41 3.12 20.40 12.71
CA ALA A 41 3.00 21.85 12.50
C ALA A 41 1.87 22.20 11.51
N ASP A 42 1.68 21.38 10.49
CA ASP A 42 0.58 21.54 9.53
C ASP A 42 -0.77 21.02 10.07
N GLY A 43 -0.81 20.45 11.28
CA GLY A 43 -2.01 19.86 11.88
C GLY A 43 -2.45 18.55 11.22
N THR A 44 -1.52 17.90 10.54
CA THR A 44 -1.77 16.79 9.63
C THR A 44 -1.25 15.44 10.17
N GLY A 45 -0.28 15.45 11.08
CA GLY A 45 0.43 14.26 11.59
C GLY A 45 1.27 13.58 10.49
N LEU A 46 2.22 12.69 10.86
CA LEU A 46 3.15 11.99 9.92
C LEU A 46 2.50 11.36 8.67
N LEU A 47 1.20 11.07 8.75
CA LEU A 47 0.35 10.70 7.65
C LEU A 47 -0.60 11.87 7.46
N GLY A 48 -0.22 12.84 6.61
CA GLY A 48 -0.92 14.12 6.53
C GLY A 48 -2.45 13.96 6.39
N PRO A 49 -3.27 14.98 6.73
CA PRO A 49 -4.54 14.75 7.37
C PRO A 49 -5.31 13.78 6.50
N THR A 50 -5.52 12.56 6.99
CA THR A 50 -6.27 11.56 6.25
C THR A 50 -7.71 12.03 6.32
N ARG A 51 -8.05 13.00 5.46
CA ARG A 51 -9.33 13.70 5.48
C ARG A 51 -10.36 12.60 5.40
N GLN A 52 -11.10 12.45 6.50
CA GLN A 52 -12.07 11.38 6.60
C GLN A 52 -12.96 11.46 5.36
N LEU A 53 -13.02 10.35 4.62
CA LEU A 53 -13.77 10.26 3.39
C LEU A 53 -15.21 10.70 3.69
N GLN A 54 -15.67 11.77 3.05
CA GLN A 54 -17.03 12.26 3.19
C GLN A 54 -17.91 11.47 2.21
N PRO A 55 -18.79 10.57 2.69
CA PRO A 55 -19.55 9.68 1.81
C PRO A 55 -20.41 10.45 0.81
N ASP A 56 -20.98 11.57 1.24
CA ASP A 56 -21.91 12.37 0.42
C ASP A 56 -21.23 12.96 -0.82
N HIS A 57 -19.98 13.42 -0.69
CA HIS A 57 -19.20 13.92 -1.82
C HIS A 57 -18.83 12.81 -2.80
N LEU A 58 -18.53 11.61 -2.28
CA LEU A 58 -18.25 10.45 -3.11
C LEU A 58 -19.50 10.01 -3.86
N VAL A 59 -20.65 9.88 -3.19
CA VAL A 59 -21.90 9.40 -3.79
C VAL A 59 -22.37 10.35 -4.90
N GLY A 60 -22.26 11.67 -4.70
CA GLY A 60 -22.56 12.65 -5.75
C GLY A 60 -21.70 12.45 -7.00
N ALA A 61 -20.37 12.43 -6.82
CA ALA A 61 -19.44 12.22 -7.92
C ALA A 61 -19.64 10.88 -8.63
N LEU A 62 -19.96 9.80 -7.89
CA LEU A 62 -20.26 8.50 -8.47
C LEU A 62 -21.54 8.52 -9.31
N ARG A 63 -22.59 9.21 -8.86
CA ARG A 63 -23.86 9.30 -9.59
C ARG A 63 -23.71 9.99 -10.93
N ASP A 64 -22.91 11.06 -10.96
CA ASP A 64 -22.75 11.90 -12.16
C ASP A 64 -21.74 11.31 -13.17
N SER A 65 -20.98 10.29 -12.75
CA SER A 65 -19.96 9.65 -13.60
C SER A 65 -20.56 8.56 -14.50
N ALA A 66 -20.30 8.66 -15.80
CA ALA A 66 -20.72 7.66 -16.79
C ALA A 66 -19.83 6.39 -16.77
N CYS A 67 -18.57 6.52 -16.32
CA CYS A 67 -17.63 5.42 -16.15
C CYS A 67 -16.85 5.60 -14.84
N ARG A 68 -16.76 4.55 -14.03
CA ARG A 68 -16.21 4.58 -12.66
C ARG A 68 -15.14 3.51 -12.51
N LEU A 69 -13.96 3.90 -12.03
CA LEU A 69 -12.87 2.97 -11.71
C LEU A 69 -12.67 2.90 -10.21
N PHE A 70 -12.81 1.70 -9.65
CA PHE A 70 -12.54 1.41 -8.25
C PHE A 70 -11.29 0.54 -8.14
N ILE A 71 -10.31 1.00 -7.37
CA ILE A 71 -9.08 0.25 -7.12
C ILE A 71 -8.98 -0.01 -5.62
N PHE A 72 -9.00 -1.29 -5.24
CA PHE A 72 -8.89 -1.71 -3.85
C PHE A 72 -7.60 -2.48 -3.63
N SER A 73 -6.91 -2.20 -2.53
CA SER A 73 -5.87 -3.11 -2.04
C SER A 73 -6.53 -4.27 -1.30
N LEU A 74 -6.07 -5.49 -1.54
CA LEU A 74 -6.59 -6.65 -0.83
C LEU A 74 -6.15 -6.61 0.64
N GLU A 75 -4.84 -6.62 0.88
CA GLU A 75 -4.25 -6.67 2.21
C GLU A 75 -4.33 -5.30 2.88
N GLY A 76 -4.82 -5.27 4.13
CA GLY A 76 -4.91 -4.04 4.93
C GLY A 76 -6.10 -3.15 4.60
N ALA A 77 -6.84 -3.41 3.52
CA ALA A 77 -8.06 -2.68 3.18
C ALA A 77 -9.29 -3.59 3.10
N LEU A 78 -9.32 -4.57 2.19
CA LEU A 78 -10.46 -5.50 2.07
C LEU A 78 -10.40 -6.65 3.06
N CYS A 79 -9.21 -6.99 3.53
CA CYS A 79 -8.97 -7.99 4.56
C CYS A 79 -7.82 -7.57 5.48
N ARG A 80 -7.68 -8.27 6.60
CA ARG A 80 -6.57 -8.03 7.53
C ARG A 80 -5.24 -8.37 6.86
N GLN A 81 -4.24 -7.52 7.06
CA GLN A 81 -2.88 -7.82 6.61
C GLN A 81 -2.32 -9.04 7.37
N VAL A 82 -1.87 -10.05 6.62
CA VAL A 82 -1.29 -11.29 7.15
C VAL A 82 0.01 -11.63 6.44
N SER A 83 0.99 -12.15 7.20
CA SER A 83 2.27 -12.61 6.66
C SER A 83 2.15 -13.96 5.95
N VAL A 84 1.29 -14.85 6.47
CA VAL A 84 1.04 -16.21 5.99
C VAL A 84 -0.11 -16.19 4.97
N PRO A 85 0.11 -16.56 3.68
CA PRO A 85 -0.91 -16.52 2.63
C PRO A 85 -2.17 -17.34 2.92
N GLU A 86 -2.02 -18.47 3.60
CA GLU A 86 -3.12 -19.40 3.90
C GLU A 86 -4.13 -18.81 4.91
N LEU A 87 -3.72 -17.79 5.65
CA LEU A 87 -4.58 -17.06 6.59
C LEU A 87 -5.32 -15.89 5.94
N LEU A 88 -5.10 -15.67 4.64
CA LEU A 88 -5.76 -14.62 3.89
C LEU A 88 -7.25 -14.97 3.72
N ALA A 89 -8.10 -14.23 4.40
CA ALA A 89 -9.54 -14.44 4.37
C ALA A 89 -10.27 -13.12 4.11
N VAL A 90 -10.99 -13.06 2.99
CA VAL A 90 -11.93 -11.98 2.70
C VAL A 90 -13.28 -12.35 3.33
N ARG A 91 -13.90 -11.39 4.02
CA ARG A 91 -15.22 -11.62 4.61
C ARG A 91 -16.28 -11.73 3.51
N ALA A 92 -17.29 -12.57 3.73
CA ALA A 92 -18.34 -12.81 2.75
C ALA A 92 -19.13 -11.54 2.38
N ASP A 93 -19.37 -10.64 3.34
CA ASP A 93 -20.06 -9.37 3.11
C ASP A 93 -19.26 -8.40 2.24
N VAL A 94 -17.93 -8.37 2.41
CA VAL A 94 -17.02 -7.59 1.57
C VAL A 94 -16.99 -8.14 0.14
N ALA A 95 -16.88 -9.46 -0.02
CA ALA A 95 -16.92 -10.11 -1.32
C ALA A 95 -18.27 -9.87 -2.04
N ALA A 96 -19.39 -9.92 -1.31
CA ALA A 96 -20.70 -9.59 -1.85
C ALA A 96 -20.83 -8.12 -2.26
N ALA A 97 -20.22 -7.18 -1.51
CA ALA A 97 -20.19 -5.78 -1.88
C ALA A 97 -19.37 -5.52 -3.16
N LEU A 98 -18.18 -6.13 -3.28
CA LEU A 98 -17.36 -6.05 -4.49
C LEU A 98 -18.08 -6.60 -5.71
N HIS A 99 -18.82 -7.70 -5.54
CA HIS A 99 -19.58 -8.27 -6.65
C HIS A 99 -20.72 -7.35 -7.10
N ARG A 100 -21.53 -6.85 -6.16
CA ARG A 100 -22.60 -5.87 -6.48
C ARG A 100 -22.04 -4.63 -7.16
N LEU A 101 -20.85 -4.19 -6.74
CA LEU A 101 -20.16 -3.08 -7.38
C LEU A 101 -19.74 -3.40 -8.83
N ALA A 102 -19.28 -4.63 -9.09
CA ALA A 102 -18.85 -5.09 -10.41
C ALA A 102 -20.01 -5.50 -11.35
N GLU A 103 -21.23 -5.71 -10.83
CA GLU A 103 -22.43 -5.99 -11.64
C GLU A 103 -22.92 -4.77 -12.44
N ASP A 104 -22.61 -3.57 -11.96
CA ASP A 104 -22.92 -2.33 -12.66
C ASP A 104 -21.96 -2.14 -13.84
N PRO A 105 -22.47 -2.07 -15.09
CA PRO A 105 -21.63 -2.00 -16.29
C PRO A 105 -20.82 -0.71 -16.40
N ALA A 106 -21.18 0.35 -15.66
CA ALA A 106 -20.40 1.58 -15.60
C ALA A 106 -19.20 1.46 -14.64
N ASN A 107 -19.10 0.37 -13.86
CA ASN A 107 -18.03 0.15 -12.90
C ASN A 107 -16.96 -0.80 -13.43
N MET A 108 -15.71 -0.37 -13.36
CA MET A 108 -14.54 -1.23 -13.45
C MET A 108 -13.94 -1.38 -12.05
N VAL A 109 -13.96 -2.61 -11.52
CA VAL A 109 -13.45 -2.92 -10.18
C VAL A 109 -12.14 -3.69 -10.32
N VAL A 110 -11.08 -3.16 -9.71
CA VAL A 110 -9.74 -3.76 -9.70
C VAL A 110 -9.35 -4.04 -8.26
N VAL A 111 -9.01 -5.29 -7.96
CA VAL A 111 -8.46 -5.69 -6.67
C VAL A 111 -6.98 -5.97 -6.84
N LYS A 112 -6.14 -5.11 -6.27
CA LYS A 112 -4.68 -5.26 -6.27
C LYS A 112 -4.26 -6.04 -5.04
N SER A 113 -3.44 -7.07 -5.23
CA SER A 113 -2.78 -7.80 -4.16
C SER A 113 -1.26 -7.76 -4.34
N ALA A 114 -0.53 -7.78 -3.23
CA ALA A 114 0.91 -8.03 -3.27
C ALA A 114 1.24 -9.53 -3.53
N ARG A 115 0.23 -10.40 -3.44
CA ARG A 115 0.32 -11.83 -3.76
C ARG A 115 0.00 -12.03 -5.25
N GLY A 116 0.51 -13.12 -5.82
CA GLY A 116 0.22 -13.47 -7.21
C GLY A 116 -1.26 -13.78 -7.44
N GLY A 117 -1.71 -13.64 -8.70
CA GLY A 117 -3.10 -13.84 -9.15
C GLY A 117 -3.80 -15.08 -8.58
N PRO A 118 -3.19 -16.29 -8.54
CA PRO A 118 -3.84 -17.48 -8.01
C PRO A 118 -4.28 -17.38 -6.54
N ALA A 119 -3.49 -16.71 -5.70
CA ALA A 119 -3.82 -16.55 -4.28
C ALA A 119 -4.97 -15.56 -4.09
N LEU A 120 -4.98 -14.48 -4.86
CA LEU A 120 -6.05 -13.50 -4.90
C LEU A 120 -7.37 -14.13 -5.37
N GLU A 121 -7.34 -14.90 -6.46
CA GLU A 121 -8.52 -15.61 -6.94
C GLU A 121 -9.06 -16.61 -5.92
N ALA A 122 -8.18 -17.40 -5.29
CA ALA A 122 -8.58 -18.37 -4.28
C ALA A 122 -9.26 -17.69 -3.08
N ALA A 123 -8.72 -16.58 -2.59
CA ALA A 123 -9.27 -15.83 -1.47
C ALA A 123 -10.66 -15.25 -1.79
N LEU A 124 -10.85 -14.69 -3.00
CA LEU A 124 -12.13 -14.14 -3.43
C LEU A 124 -13.18 -15.24 -3.68
N ARG A 125 -12.76 -16.38 -4.24
CA ARG A 125 -13.64 -17.54 -4.50
C ARG A 125 -14.11 -18.20 -3.20
N ALA A 126 -13.22 -18.35 -2.22
CA ALA A 126 -13.54 -18.90 -0.90
C ALA A 126 -14.57 -18.05 -0.16
N ALA A 127 -14.45 -16.72 -0.26
CA ALA A 127 -15.38 -15.79 0.37
C ALA A 127 -16.80 -15.80 -0.22
N ARG A 128 -16.96 -16.23 -1.49
CA ARG A 128 -18.27 -16.36 -2.17
C ARG A 128 -18.85 -17.78 -2.12
N GLY A 129 -18.17 -18.73 -1.50
CA GLY A 129 -18.59 -20.13 -1.54
C GLY A 129 -18.51 -20.78 -2.94
N GLY A 130 -17.64 -20.31 -3.84
CA GLY A 130 -17.32 -21.03 -5.08
C GLY A 130 -17.11 -20.24 -6.37
N GLU A 131 -17.45 -18.94 -6.43
CA GLU A 131 -17.41 -18.17 -7.68
C GLU A 131 -16.47 -16.95 -7.54
N ALA A 132 -15.55 -16.72 -8.48
CA ALA A 132 -14.63 -15.57 -8.45
C ALA A 132 -15.26 -14.36 -9.18
N PRO A 133 -15.03 -13.11 -8.72
CA PRO A 133 -15.53 -11.94 -9.42
C PRO A 133 -14.88 -11.80 -10.81
N ARG A 134 -15.66 -11.30 -11.77
CA ARG A 134 -15.15 -10.85 -13.06
C ARG A 134 -14.23 -9.64 -12.80
N CYS A 135 -12.98 -9.75 -13.23
CA CYS A 135 -11.87 -8.79 -13.05
C CYS A 135 -11.04 -8.98 -11.77
N VAL A 136 -9.92 -9.68 -11.96
CA VAL A 136 -8.83 -9.87 -11.01
C VAL A 136 -7.55 -9.50 -11.78
N LEU A 137 -6.75 -8.55 -11.29
CA LEU A 137 -5.43 -8.20 -11.81
C LEU A 137 -4.40 -8.18 -10.67
#